data_AF-A0A9E1RUA5-F1
#
_entry.id   AF-A0A9E1RUA5-F1
#
_cell.length_a   1.000
_cell.length_b   1.000
_cell.length_c   1.000
_cell.angle_alpha   90.00
_cell.angle_beta   90.00
_cell.angle_gamma   90.00
#
_symmetry.space_group_name_H-M   'P 1'
#
loop_
_entity.id
_entity.type
_entity.pdbx_description
1 polymer ?
#
loop_
_entity_poly.entity_id
_entity_poly.type
_entity_poly.pdbx_seq_one_letter_code
_entity_poly.pdbx_strand_id
1 'polypeptide(L)'
;MAQLNAVEMTMLRDSLEASGFFASPPVGKILDSHSFYWAVSACEGNRFHFNAWSHPSPEFANIRFIEVLQRFDGTGVALPEVRELTPEEREFRPRPAVAQNDNREGYLRFFAEIRPDGLRAAAQP
;
A
#
# COMPACT_ATOMS: atom_id res chain seq x y z
N MET A 1 -15.50 -12.41 12.62
CA MET A 1 -15.22 -11.51 11.49
C MET A 1 -16.22 -10.38 11.56
N ALA A 2 -15.76 -9.13 11.64
CA ALA A 2 -16.67 -7.98 11.57
C ALA A 2 -17.24 -7.91 10.15
N GLN A 3 -18.57 -7.90 10.03
CA GLN A 3 -19.26 -7.81 8.75
C GLN A 3 -19.86 -6.42 8.64
N LEU A 4 -19.50 -5.69 7.58
CA LEU A 4 -20.08 -4.38 7.30
C LEU A 4 -21.54 -4.54 6.86
N ASN A 5 -22.43 -3.73 7.44
CA ASN A 5 -23.81 -3.62 6.96
C ASN A 5 -23.87 -2.79 5.66
N ALA A 6 -25.06 -2.70 5.05
CA ALA A 6 -25.23 -2.03 3.75
C ALA A 6 -24.79 -0.55 3.77
N VAL A 7 -25.08 0.18 4.85
CA VAL A 7 -24.71 1.60 5.00
C VAL A 7 -23.19 1.73 5.11
N GLU A 8 -22.55 0.88 5.92
CA GLU A 8 -21.10 0.87 6.10
C GLU A 8 -20.37 0.50 4.81
N MET A 9 -20.91 -0.45 4.05
CA MET A 9 -20.38 -0.83 2.74
C MET A 9 -20.46 0.32 1.74
N THR A 10 -21.57 1.07 1.70
CA THR A 10 -21.70 2.28 0.87
C THR A 10 -20.67 3.33 1.28
N MET A 11 -20.49 3.59 2.58
CA MET A 11 -19.47 4.53 3.07
C MET A 11 -18.06 4.14 2.64
N LEU A 12 -17.70 2.85 2.75
CA LEU A 12 -16.41 2.36 2.30
C LEU A 12 -16.24 2.56 0.79
N ARG A 13 -17.24 2.17 -0.01
CA ARG A 13 -17.23 2.32 -1.47
C ARG A 13 -17.05 3.77 -1.92
N ASP A 14 -17.81 4.69 -1.35
CA ASP A 14 -17.76 6.11 -1.68
C ASP A 14 -16.38 6.70 -1.31
N SER A 15 -15.81 6.26 -0.18
CA SER A 15 -14.46 6.69 0.23
C SER A 15 -13.35 6.13 -0.67
N LEU A 16 -13.51 4.91 -1.19
CA LEU A 16 -12.62 4.32 -2.18
C LEU A 16 -12.70 5.10 -3.51
N GLU A 17 -13.91 5.40 -3.98
CA GLU A 17 -14.14 6.20 -5.18
C GLU A 17 -13.51 7.58 -5.07
N ALA A 18 -13.75 8.29 -3.95
CA ALA A 18 -13.16 9.59 -3.67
C ALA A 18 -11.62 9.57 -3.57
N SER A 19 -11.03 8.41 -3.32
CA SER A 19 -9.56 8.21 -3.30
C SER A 19 -9.00 7.84 -4.69
N GLY A 20 -9.86 7.70 -5.71
CA GLY A 20 -9.48 7.30 -7.06
C GLY A 20 -9.31 5.79 -7.25
N PHE A 21 -9.82 4.94 -6.34
CA PHE A 21 -9.63 3.48 -6.41
C PHE A 21 -10.09 2.86 -7.75
N PHE A 22 -11.21 3.35 -8.29
CA PHE A 22 -11.79 2.83 -9.53
C PHE A 22 -11.16 3.39 -10.82
N ALA A 23 -10.19 4.31 -10.71
CA ALA A 23 -9.40 4.76 -11.85
C ALA A 23 -8.52 3.63 -12.39
N SER A 24 -7.92 3.84 -13.57
CA SER A 24 -6.94 2.89 -14.11
C SER A 24 -5.78 2.70 -13.12
N PRO A 25 -5.31 1.46 -12.90
CA PRO A 25 -4.15 1.21 -12.04
C PRO A 25 -2.94 2.00 -12.54
N PRO A 26 -2.11 2.57 -11.65
CA PRO A 26 -0.89 3.27 -12.03
C PRO A 26 0.20 2.27 -12.46
N VAL A 27 0.00 1.62 -13.62
CA VAL A 27 0.89 0.61 -14.18
C VAL A 27 2.31 1.18 -14.35
N GLY A 28 3.31 0.40 -13.97
CA GLY A 28 4.71 0.78 -13.95
C GLY A 28 5.17 1.50 -12.67
N LYS A 29 4.24 1.86 -11.77
CA LYS A 29 4.62 2.43 -10.47
C LYS A 29 5.31 1.38 -9.60
N ILE A 30 6.42 1.78 -9.00
CA ILE A 30 7.24 0.95 -8.12
C ILE A 30 6.93 1.31 -6.67
N LEU A 31 6.64 0.29 -5.86
CA LEU A 31 6.39 0.36 -4.43
C LEU A 31 7.63 -0.16 -3.70
N ASP A 32 8.21 0.68 -2.84
CA ASP A 32 9.36 0.36 -2.02
C ASP A 32 8.91 -0.16 -0.65
N SER A 33 9.36 -1.36 -0.26
CA SER A 33 8.98 -1.98 1.01
C SER A 33 9.48 -1.24 2.26
N HIS A 34 10.44 -0.33 2.10
CA HIS A 34 10.88 0.55 3.19
C HIS A 34 10.02 1.81 3.30
N SER A 35 9.33 2.21 2.23
CA SER A 35 8.38 3.30 2.31
C SER A 35 7.00 2.80 2.74
N PHE A 36 6.10 3.74 2.99
CA PHE A 36 4.70 3.43 3.28
C PHE A 36 3.87 3.47 1.99
N TYR A 37 2.99 2.49 1.80
CA TYR A 37 2.01 2.54 0.72
C TYR A 37 0.72 1.80 1.11
N TRP A 38 -0.40 2.23 0.52
CA TRP A 38 -1.64 1.46 0.50
C TRP A 38 -1.75 0.76 -0.85
N ALA A 39 -2.04 -0.54 -0.84
CA ALA A 39 -2.41 -1.31 -2.03
C ALA A 39 -3.77 -1.95 -1.76
N VAL A 40 -4.74 -1.69 -2.64
CA VAL A 40 -6.12 -2.13 -2.46
C VAL A 40 -6.54 -2.93 -3.69
N SER A 41 -7.22 -4.04 -3.45
CA SER A 41 -7.85 -4.86 -4.48
C SER A 41 -9.28 -5.19 -4.10
N ALA A 42 -10.17 -5.20 -5.09
CA ALA A 42 -11.57 -5.59 -4.90
C ALA A 42 -12.16 -6.15 -6.19
N CYS A 43 -13.20 -6.97 -6.03
CA CYS A 43 -14.06 -7.40 -7.13
C CYS A 43 -15.42 -6.73 -6.97
N GLU A 44 -15.82 -5.92 -7.95
CA GLU A 44 -17.13 -5.26 -7.97
C GLU A 44 -17.74 -5.39 -9.37
N GLY A 45 -19.03 -5.73 -9.46
CA GLY A 45 -19.72 -5.81 -10.74
C GLY A 45 -19.06 -6.78 -11.74
N ASN A 46 -18.51 -7.89 -11.25
CA ASN A 46 -17.76 -8.88 -12.05
C ASN A 46 -16.48 -8.30 -12.72
N ARG A 47 -15.92 -7.22 -12.16
CA ARG A 47 -14.64 -6.63 -12.58
C ARG A 47 -13.68 -6.57 -11.41
N PHE A 48 -12.42 -6.91 -11.68
CA PHE A 48 -11.33 -6.74 -10.73
C PHE A 48 -10.80 -5.31 -10.80
N HIS A 49 -10.60 -4.71 -9.63
CA HIS A 49 -10.03 -3.38 -9.45
C HIS A 49 -8.79 -3.50 -8.58
N PHE A 50 -7.73 -2.78 -8.98
CA PHE A 50 -6.50 -2.67 -8.22
C PHE A 50 -6.00 -1.23 -8.30
N ASN A 51 -5.58 -0.67 -7.17
CA ASN A 51 -4.89 0.61 -7.14
C ASN A 51 -3.91 0.64 -5.95
N ALA A 52 -2.88 1.48 -6.05
CA ALA A 52 -1.97 1.72 -4.95
C ALA A 52 -1.49 3.17 -4.89
N TRP A 53 -1.27 3.62 -3.66
CA TRP A 53 -0.83 4.96 -3.32
C TRP A 53 0.46 4.85 -2.51
N SER A 54 1.54 5.47 -2.99
CA SER A 54 2.84 5.47 -2.34
C SER A 54 3.07 6.78 -1.60
N HIS A 55 3.55 6.71 -0.37
CA HIS A 55 4.00 7.88 0.36
C HIS A 55 5.46 8.22 0.01
N PRO A 56 5.83 9.51 -0.06
CA PRO A 56 4.94 10.67 -0.17
C PRO A 56 4.44 10.86 -1.62
N SER A 57 3.17 11.21 -1.79
CA SER A 57 2.62 11.66 -3.08
C SER A 57 1.34 12.46 -2.88
N PRO A 58 0.97 13.35 -3.82
CA PRO A 58 -0.32 14.06 -3.77
C PRO A 58 -1.51 13.09 -3.73
N GLU A 59 -1.46 11.97 -4.44
CA GLU A 59 -2.54 10.98 -4.44
C GLU A 59 -2.65 10.29 -3.08
N PHE A 60 -1.52 9.98 -2.43
CA PHE A 60 -1.51 9.41 -1.08
C PHE A 60 -2.09 10.38 -0.05
N ALA A 61 -1.75 11.67 -0.13
CA ALA A 61 -2.29 12.70 0.77
C ALA A 61 -3.81 12.92 0.59
N ASN A 62 -4.37 12.50 -0.55
CA ASN A 62 -5.78 12.66 -0.86
C ASN A 62 -6.65 11.43 -0.51
N ILE A 63 -6.07 10.36 0.04
CA ILE A 63 -6.83 9.15 0.42
C ILE A 63 -7.90 9.49 1.46
N ARG A 64 -9.13 9.03 1.22
CA ARG A 64 -10.31 9.22 2.10
C ARG A 64 -10.77 7.95 2.79
N PHE A 65 -10.36 6.76 2.33
CA PHE A 65 -10.83 5.50 2.91
C PHE A 65 -10.16 5.14 4.26
N ILE A 66 -9.05 5.77 4.65
CA ILE A 66 -8.34 5.42 5.90
C ILE A 66 -9.22 5.71 7.12
N GLU A 67 -9.84 6.87 7.16
CA GLU A 67 -10.74 7.28 8.26
C GLU A 67 -11.94 6.32 8.37
N VAL A 68 -12.46 5.86 7.23
CA VAL A 68 -13.57 4.89 7.19
C VAL A 68 -13.12 3.52 7.70
N LEU A 69 -11.94 3.03 7.29
CA LEU A 69 -11.38 1.78 7.81
C LEU A 69 -11.15 1.83 9.32
N GLN A 70 -10.58 2.93 9.84
CA GLN A 70 -10.36 3.12 11.26
C GLN A 70 -11.66 3.11 12.07
N ARG A 71 -12.73 3.71 11.54
CA ARG A 71 -14.04 3.71 12.20
C ARG A 71 -14.63 2.30 12.37
N PHE A 72 -14.33 1.41 11.43
CA PHE A 72 -14.83 0.03 11.43
C PHE A 72 -13.82 -0.97 12.00
N ASP A 73 -12.63 -0.51 12.40
CA ASP A 73 -11.61 -1.36 12.99
C ASP A 73 -11.94 -1.71 14.44
N GLY A 74 -12.45 -2.93 14.64
CA GLY A 74 -12.69 -3.49 15.96
C GLY A 74 -11.49 -4.22 16.57
N THR A 75 -10.32 -4.21 15.92
CA THR A 75 -9.14 -4.98 16.39
C THR A 75 -8.40 -4.29 17.54
N GLY A 76 -8.50 -2.96 17.64
CA GLY A 76 -7.74 -2.16 18.60
C GLY A 76 -6.25 -2.06 18.26
N VAL A 77 -5.83 -2.52 17.07
CA VAL A 77 -4.46 -2.39 16.58
C VAL A 77 -4.32 -1.05 15.87
N ALA A 78 -3.45 -0.18 16.38
CA ALA A 78 -3.20 1.09 15.73
C ALA A 78 -2.59 0.88 14.33
N LEU A 79 -3.03 1.68 13.36
CA LEU A 79 -2.35 1.76 12.07
C LEU A 79 -0.92 2.26 12.27
N PRO A 80 0.06 1.70 11.53
CA PRO A 80 1.44 2.16 11.61
C PRO A 80 1.57 3.64 11.23
N GLU A 81 2.47 4.35 11.93
CA GLU A 81 2.77 5.74 11.62
C GLU A 81 3.39 5.86 10.23
N VAL A 82 2.82 6.72 9.39
CA VAL A 82 3.38 7.06 8.09
C VAL A 82 4.56 7.99 8.32
N ARG A 83 5.76 7.59 7.90
CA ARG A 83 6.93 8.47 7.89
C ARG A 83 7.57 8.57 6.51
N GLU A 84 8.30 9.65 6.31
CA GLU A 84 9.22 9.75 5.17
C GLU A 84 10.51 9.01 5.47
N LEU A 85 11.09 8.43 4.42
CA LEU A 85 12.44 7.89 4.44
C LEU A 85 13.45 9.03 4.44
N THR A 86 14.51 8.91 5.24
CA THR A 86 15.65 9.84 5.14
C THR A 86 16.33 9.69 3.78
N PRO A 87 17.14 10.67 3.34
CA PRO A 87 17.93 10.52 2.11
C PRO A 87 18.76 9.22 2.08
N GLU A 88 19.36 8.84 3.21
CA GLU A 88 20.18 7.64 3.34
C GLU A 88 19.35 6.36 3.22
N GLU A 89 18.11 6.36 3.70
CA GLU A 89 17.21 5.20 3.60
C GLU A 89 16.60 5.06 2.20
N ARG A 90 16.35 6.19 1.53
CA ARG A 90 15.92 6.20 0.13
C ARG A 90 17.00 5.61 -0.76
N GLU A 91 18.26 5.89 -0.48
CA GLU A 91 19.38 5.30 -1.21
C GLU A 91 19.39 3.77 -1.03
N PHE A 92 19.13 3.04 -2.12
CA PHE A 92 19.26 1.59 -2.13
C PHE A 92 20.74 1.22 -2.15
N ARG A 93 21.30 0.91 -0.97
CA ARG A 93 22.63 0.33 -0.84
C ARG A 93 22.50 -1.18 -0.63
N PRO A 94 22.64 -2.02 -1.68
CA PRO A 94 22.60 -3.47 -1.50
C PRO A 94 23.70 -3.88 -0.52
N ARG A 95 23.32 -4.40 0.65
CA ARG A 95 24.31 -4.97 1.56
C ARG A 95 24.90 -6.21 0.89
N PRO A 96 26.24 -6.39 0.90
CA PRO A 96 26.83 -7.64 0.46
C PRO A 96 26.21 -8.80 1.25
N ALA A 97 25.82 -9.88 0.56
CA ALA A 97 25.14 -11.04 1.14
C ALA A 97 25.87 -11.67 2.36
N VAL A 98 27.16 -11.37 2.54
CA VAL A 98 27.99 -11.82 3.65
C VAL A 98 27.49 -11.36 5.04
N ALA A 99 26.67 -10.32 5.11
CA ALA A 99 26.09 -9.83 6.37
C ALA A 99 24.89 -10.64 6.90
N GLN A 100 24.38 -11.64 6.15
CA GLN A 100 23.23 -12.46 6.56
C GLN A 100 23.57 -13.59 7.57
N ASN A 101 24.86 -13.95 7.72
CA ASN A 101 25.28 -15.05 8.60
C ASN A 101 25.49 -14.67 10.08
N ASP A 102 25.26 -13.41 10.48
CA ASP A 102 25.70 -12.89 11.78
C ASP A 102 24.58 -12.79 12.83
N ASN A 103 23.50 -13.58 12.73
CA ASN A 103 22.35 -13.52 13.64
C ASN A 103 21.71 -12.12 13.79
N ARG A 104 22.06 -11.18 12.90
CA ARG A 104 21.43 -9.86 12.79
C ARG A 104 20.24 -10.00 11.87
N GLU A 105 19.06 -9.62 12.36
CA GLU A 105 17.83 -9.54 11.55
C GLU A 105 18.08 -8.70 10.31
N GLY A 106 18.36 -9.37 9.19
CA GLY A 106 18.53 -8.71 7.91
C GLY A 106 17.17 -8.29 7.40
N TYR A 107 16.84 -7.02 7.50
CA TYR A 107 15.64 -6.47 6.86
C TYR A 107 15.78 -6.59 5.34
N LEU A 108 14.90 -7.38 4.72
CA LEU A 108 14.82 -7.53 3.26
C LEU A 108 14.09 -6.31 2.70
N ARG A 109 14.82 -5.42 2.02
CA ARG A 109 14.21 -4.41 1.15
C ARG A 109 13.83 -5.05 -0.17
N PHE A 110 12.58 -4.89 -0.58
CA PHE A 110 12.08 -5.37 -1.86
C PHE A 110 11.28 -4.27 -2.56
N PHE A 111 11.12 -4.43 -3.86
CA PHE A 111 10.34 -3.52 -4.70
C PHE A 111 9.24 -4.30 -5.39
N ALA A 112 8.05 -3.71 -5.48
CA ALA A 112 6.92 -4.26 -6.21
C ALA A 112 6.46 -3.31 -7.32
N GLU A 113 6.36 -3.78 -8.55
CA GLU A 113 5.80 -3.04 -9.67
C GLU A 113 4.30 -3.31 -9.80
N ILE A 114 3.53 -2.26 -10.03
CA ILE A 114 2.12 -2.36 -10.41
C ILE A 114 2.02 -2.75 -11.89
N ARG A 115 1.30 -3.83 -12.17
CA ARG A 115 1.03 -4.39 -13.48
C ARG A 115 -0.48 -4.44 -13.72
N PRO A 116 -0.94 -4.61 -14.97
CA PRO A 116 -2.37 -4.72 -15.27
C PRO A 116 -3.08 -5.85 -14.50
N ASP A 117 -2.34 -6.88 -14.08
CA ASP A 117 -2.79 -8.07 -13.36
C ASP A 117 -2.53 -8.02 -11.84
N GLY A 118 -2.01 -6.91 -11.29
CA GLY A 118 -1.72 -6.75 -9.86
C GLY A 118 -0.29 -6.34 -9.57
N LEU A 119 0.40 -7.04 -8.66
CA LEU A 119 1.78 -6.74 -8.25
C LEU A 119 2.76 -7.79 -8.75
N ARG A 120 3.94 -7.36 -9.20
CA ARG A 120 5.09 -8.24 -9.48
C ARG A 120 6.33 -7.74 -8.76
N ALA A 121 7.25 -8.67 -8.48
CA ALA A 121 8.57 -8.30 -7.98
C ALA A 121 9.29 -7.42 -9.01
N ALA A 122 9.91 -6.33 -8.54
CA ALA A 122 10.73 -5.45 -9.33
C ALA A 122 12.19 -5.54 -8.86
N ALA A 123 13.12 -5.44 -9.80
CA ALA A 123 14.55 -5.45 -9.47
C ALA A 123 14.96 -4.15 -8.77
N GLN A 124 14.47 -3.00 -9.25
CA GLN A 124 14.78 -1.63 -8.79
C GLN A 124 13.67 -0.66 -9.25
N PRO A 125 13.51 0.52 -8.61
CA PRO A 125 12.76 1.64 -9.15
C PRO A 125 13.45 2.31 -10.35
#